data_AF-A0A7X9XS46-F1
#
_entry.id   AF-A0A7X9XS46-F1
#
_cell.length_a   1.000
_cell.length_b   1.000
_cell.length_c   1.000
_cell.angle_alpha   90.00
_cell.angle_beta   90.00
_cell.angle_gamma   90.00
#
_symmetry.space_group_name_H-M   'P 1'
#
loop_
_entity.id
_entity.type
_entity.pdbx_description
1 polymer ?
#
loop_
_entity_poly.entity_id
_entity_poly.type
_entity_poly.pdbx_seq_one_letter_code
_entity_poly.pdbx_strand_id
1 'polypeptide(L)'
;MSVQSGQIEITKTASPSLSKIGDTVAYTIKICNIGSTPLQLVNVNDPLLGGDITSNFRPTLAPGECDTVTINYVVADLGVDPLINTVTANYVASLNVSDSVAVNLFQPSVTIVKSGPTYSKVGDTITYTYVITNTSSADSPNLILKSVVDVINNVPVDLTQTAINAGASNLAPGASVTFKSTHLVTASDPNPLIDTVVATYNPSGYPNVISDYDSHSVILLNPSFTVEKLCVSGAAVAGGTATFRVNITNTGDVPLNISALDQGKVYTSNGLAPGSTFTFTVPVTVPVGQCGGSITNEVFVVVTLPEIYGLSNTYTASASATCPIVTLGRTRGFWRNNNGHAILDPNGDGLINNPVTIGSGPRSLFINTIALSDIILAGNYCSLPGSPCQNNLSDSLKPNTLGVLMAQTLALAYNINNIQCYSGQLVSTLGCGNLLIPVGLPSNSTVNDVLSAANLLIGNTTASGTVTQDQASAMINLINCLNRETF
;
A
#
# COMPACT_ATOMS: atom_id res chain seq x y z
N MET A 1 -56.87 -41.68 84.58
CA MET A 1 -55.82 -40.64 84.66
C MET A 1 -55.25 -40.49 83.27
N SER A 2 -55.58 -39.40 82.57
CA SER A 2 -54.87 -39.00 81.36
C SER A 2 -53.45 -38.61 81.77
N VAL A 3 -52.44 -39.29 81.24
CA VAL A 3 -51.05 -38.94 81.48
C VAL A 3 -50.80 -37.61 80.76
N GLN A 4 -50.50 -36.56 81.52
CA GLN A 4 -50.04 -35.30 80.96
C GLN A 4 -48.66 -35.52 80.35
N SER A 5 -48.53 -35.29 79.04
CA SER A 5 -47.25 -35.33 78.32
C SER A 5 -47.02 -33.97 77.67
N GLY A 6 -45.80 -33.45 77.84
CA GLY A 6 -45.28 -32.41 76.97
C GLY A 6 -45.00 -33.02 75.60
N GLN A 7 -45.46 -32.37 74.54
CA GLN A 7 -45.16 -32.72 73.16
C GLN A 7 -44.96 -31.40 72.41
N ILE A 8 -43.92 -31.35 71.59
CA ILE A 8 -43.50 -30.15 70.89
C ILE A 8 -43.20 -30.50 69.44
N GLU A 9 -43.56 -29.59 68.55
CA GLU A 9 -43.28 -29.68 67.12
C GLU A 9 -42.55 -28.41 66.70
N ILE A 10 -41.54 -28.56 65.85
CA ILE A 10 -40.82 -27.45 65.23
C ILE A 10 -40.78 -27.67 63.73
N THR A 11 -41.04 -26.60 62.99
CA THR A 11 -40.95 -26.59 61.53
C THR A 11 -40.13 -25.39 61.09
N LYS A 12 -39.19 -25.61 60.19
CA LYS A 12 -38.32 -24.61 59.61
C LYS A 12 -38.47 -24.64 58.09
N THR A 13 -38.77 -23.49 57.51
CA THR A 13 -38.88 -23.33 56.05
C THR A 13 -37.98 -22.20 55.58
N ALA A 14 -37.63 -22.24 54.29
CA ALA A 14 -36.83 -21.23 53.62
C ALA A 14 -37.55 -20.77 52.36
N SER A 15 -37.50 -19.47 52.09
CA SER A 15 -38.01 -18.87 50.85
C SER A 15 -37.06 -17.80 50.35
N PRO A 16 -36.56 -17.89 49.10
CA PRO A 16 -36.78 -18.98 48.13
C PRO A 16 -36.02 -20.27 48.49
N SER A 17 -36.38 -21.40 47.86
CA SER A 17 -35.67 -22.69 47.99
C SER A 17 -34.45 -22.84 47.06
N LEU A 18 -34.36 -21.97 46.05
CA LEU A 18 -33.21 -21.80 45.15
C LEU A 18 -32.70 -20.37 45.33
N SER A 19 -31.40 -20.21 45.54
CA SER A 19 -30.77 -18.91 45.75
C SER A 19 -29.31 -18.93 45.28
N LYS A 20 -28.54 -17.90 45.57
CA LYS A 20 -27.10 -17.84 45.30
C LYS A 20 -26.43 -16.90 46.30
N ILE A 21 -25.09 -16.93 46.33
CA ILE A 21 -24.28 -16.03 47.17
C ILE A 21 -24.67 -14.57 46.94
N GLY A 22 -24.89 -13.82 48.02
CA GLY A 22 -25.28 -12.42 48.04
C GLY A 22 -26.79 -12.15 48.04
N ASP A 23 -27.62 -13.16 47.76
CA ASP A 23 -29.07 -13.02 47.82
C ASP A 23 -29.59 -13.21 49.25
N THR A 24 -30.81 -12.73 49.51
CA THR A 24 -31.46 -12.88 50.82
C THR A 24 -32.43 -14.07 50.80
N VAL A 25 -32.30 -14.95 51.79
CA VAL A 25 -33.24 -16.03 52.09
C VAL A 25 -33.99 -15.69 53.39
N ALA A 26 -35.32 -15.81 53.37
CA ALA A 26 -36.14 -15.70 54.57
C ALA A 26 -36.34 -17.09 55.20
N TYR A 27 -35.79 -17.30 56.40
CA TYR A 27 -36.03 -18.50 57.19
C TYR A 27 -37.20 -18.28 58.15
N THR A 28 -38.22 -19.12 58.07
CA THR A 28 -39.38 -19.08 58.98
C THR A 28 -39.35 -20.28 59.90
N ILE A 29 -39.33 -20.03 61.20
CA ILE A 29 -39.28 -21.05 62.26
C ILE A 29 -40.61 -20.98 63.01
N LYS A 30 -41.34 -22.09 63.06
CA LYS A 30 -42.59 -22.22 63.79
C LYS A 30 -42.47 -23.33 64.84
N ILE A 31 -42.71 -22.99 66.10
CA ILE A 31 -42.65 -23.91 67.23
C ILE A 31 -44.05 -24.00 67.85
N CYS A 32 -44.58 -25.21 68.02
CA CYS A 32 -45.92 -25.47 68.54
C CYS A 32 -45.89 -26.40 69.76
N ASN A 33 -46.69 -26.08 70.77
CA ASN A 33 -46.99 -27.00 71.86
C ASN A 33 -48.20 -27.86 71.47
N ILE A 34 -47.93 -29.10 71.02
CA ILE A 34 -48.96 -30.08 70.66
C ILE A 34 -49.33 -31.01 71.83
N GLY A 35 -48.72 -30.78 73.00
CA GLY A 35 -48.99 -31.52 74.23
C GLY A 35 -50.16 -30.97 75.04
N SER A 36 -50.28 -31.45 76.27
CA SER A 36 -51.39 -31.10 77.19
C SER A 36 -50.96 -30.22 78.37
N THR A 37 -49.69 -29.81 78.44
CA THR A 37 -49.13 -28.97 79.50
C THR A 37 -48.41 -27.75 78.94
N PRO A 38 -48.43 -26.58 79.62
CA PRO A 38 -47.61 -25.44 79.22
C PRO A 38 -46.12 -25.78 79.17
N LEU A 39 -45.41 -25.31 78.14
CA LEU A 39 -43.98 -25.49 77.97
C LEU A 39 -43.22 -24.20 78.33
N GLN A 40 -42.09 -24.32 79.03
CA GLN A 40 -41.19 -23.22 79.36
C GLN A 40 -39.92 -23.32 78.51
N LEU A 41 -39.65 -22.29 77.72
CA LEU A 41 -38.51 -22.24 76.80
C LEU A 41 -37.19 -22.07 77.57
N VAL A 42 -36.19 -22.87 77.23
CA VAL A 42 -34.82 -22.75 77.76
C VAL A 42 -33.97 -21.95 76.78
N ASN A 43 -33.88 -22.40 75.52
CA ASN A 43 -33.24 -21.64 74.44
C ASN A 43 -33.71 -22.09 73.05
N VAL A 44 -33.46 -21.24 72.06
CA VAL A 44 -33.52 -21.59 70.64
C VAL A 44 -32.17 -21.19 70.02
N ASN A 45 -31.46 -22.15 69.44
CA ASN A 45 -30.16 -21.94 68.82
C ASN A 45 -30.20 -22.32 67.32
N ASP A 46 -29.68 -21.42 66.50
CA ASP A 46 -29.53 -21.57 65.06
C ASP A 46 -28.15 -21.02 64.65
N PRO A 47 -27.14 -21.87 64.41
CA PRO A 47 -25.77 -21.42 64.12
C PRO A 47 -25.66 -20.51 62.89
N LEU A 48 -26.50 -20.71 61.86
CA LEU A 48 -26.44 -19.92 60.63
C LEU A 48 -27.04 -18.52 60.84
N LEU A 49 -28.04 -18.41 61.71
CA LEU A 49 -28.76 -17.16 62.01
C LEU A 49 -28.20 -16.40 63.24
N GLY A 50 -26.96 -16.68 63.64
CA GLY A 50 -26.26 -15.95 64.71
C GLY A 50 -26.14 -16.68 66.05
N GLY A 51 -26.49 -17.97 66.11
CA GLY A 51 -26.43 -18.78 67.33
C GLY A 51 -27.71 -18.64 68.15
N ASP A 52 -27.64 -18.04 69.33
CA ASP A 52 -28.79 -17.89 70.22
C ASP A 52 -29.81 -16.88 69.67
N ILE A 53 -30.99 -17.38 69.30
CA ILE A 53 -32.13 -16.60 68.79
C ILE A 53 -33.33 -16.64 69.73
N THR A 54 -33.12 -17.03 71.00
CA THR A 54 -34.18 -17.25 72.01
C THR A 54 -35.08 -16.03 72.21
N SER A 55 -34.52 -14.81 72.16
CA SER A 55 -35.27 -13.56 72.37
C SER A 55 -36.35 -13.29 71.34
N ASN A 56 -36.33 -13.99 70.20
CA ASN A 56 -37.35 -13.87 69.17
C ASN A 56 -38.62 -14.67 69.49
N PHE A 57 -38.57 -15.57 70.48
CA PHE A 57 -39.66 -16.46 70.84
C PHE A 57 -40.26 -16.14 72.22
N ARG A 58 -41.52 -16.52 72.43
CA ARG A 58 -42.20 -16.41 73.72
C ARG A 58 -41.56 -17.34 74.75
N PRO A 59 -41.38 -16.88 76.01
CA PRO A 59 -40.79 -17.71 77.07
C PRO A 59 -41.68 -18.90 77.49
N THR A 60 -42.98 -18.84 77.19
CA THR A 60 -43.96 -19.89 77.51
C THR A 60 -44.90 -20.17 76.36
N LEU A 61 -45.25 -21.43 76.13
CA LEU A 61 -46.27 -21.85 75.16
C LEU A 61 -47.35 -22.68 75.86
N ALA A 62 -48.60 -22.19 75.89
CA ALA A 62 -49.73 -22.97 76.41
C ALA A 62 -50.09 -24.12 75.44
N PRO A 63 -50.82 -25.15 75.91
CA PRO A 63 -51.29 -26.24 75.04
C PRO A 63 -52.04 -25.71 73.81
N GLY A 64 -51.64 -26.15 72.62
CA GLY A 64 -52.21 -25.73 71.34
C GLY A 64 -51.67 -24.42 70.76
N GLU A 65 -50.81 -23.69 71.48
CA GLU A 65 -50.21 -22.45 70.97
C GLU A 65 -48.97 -22.71 70.12
N CYS A 66 -48.77 -21.83 69.14
CA CYS A 66 -47.55 -21.76 68.35
C CYS A 66 -46.93 -20.36 68.40
N ASP A 67 -45.63 -20.31 68.17
CA ASP A 67 -44.87 -19.09 67.91
C ASP A 67 -44.17 -19.18 66.55
N THR A 68 -44.12 -18.09 65.80
CA THR A 68 -43.55 -18.06 64.44
C THR A 68 -42.68 -16.84 64.25
N VAL A 69 -41.43 -17.07 63.85
CA VAL A 69 -40.42 -16.03 63.63
C VAL A 69 -39.86 -16.17 62.23
N THR A 70 -39.72 -15.05 61.52
CA THR A 70 -39.02 -14.98 60.23
C THR A 70 -37.76 -14.14 60.37
N ILE A 71 -36.62 -14.70 59.95
CA ILE A 71 -35.31 -14.06 59.98
C ILE A 71 -34.73 -14.08 58.57
N ASN A 72 -34.30 -12.92 58.08
CA ASN A 72 -33.63 -12.79 56.79
C ASN A 72 -32.14 -13.07 56.94
N TYR A 73 -31.60 -13.86 56.02
CA TYR A 73 -30.19 -14.21 55.95
C TYR A 73 -29.65 -13.89 54.56
N VAL A 74 -28.56 -13.11 54.49
CA VAL A 74 -27.85 -12.88 53.23
C VAL A 74 -26.87 -14.03 53.03
N VAL A 75 -27.02 -14.77 51.92
CA VAL A 75 -26.22 -15.96 51.62
C VAL A 75 -24.75 -15.58 51.50
N ALA A 76 -23.93 -16.05 52.43
CA ALA A 76 -22.48 -15.90 52.37
C ALA A 76 -21.84 -16.99 51.51
N ASP A 77 -20.62 -16.73 51.01
CA ASP A 77 -19.81 -17.77 50.39
C ASP A 77 -19.18 -18.66 51.49
N LEU A 78 -19.81 -19.79 51.72
CA LEU A 78 -19.38 -20.79 52.71
C LEU A 78 -18.75 -22.03 52.05
N GLY A 79 -18.61 -22.04 50.72
CA GLY A 79 -18.12 -23.21 49.98
C GLY A 79 -19.00 -24.47 50.13
N VAL A 80 -20.29 -24.30 50.45
CA VAL A 80 -21.26 -25.39 50.58
C VAL A 80 -22.44 -25.18 49.64
N ASP A 81 -22.89 -26.27 49.03
CA ASP A 81 -24.08 -26.31 48.19
C ASP A 81 -24.68 -27.73 48.31
N PRO A 82 -25.89 -27.91 48.87
CA PRO A 82 -26.82 -26.87 49.31
C PRO A 82 -26.47 -26.24 50.67
N LEU A 83 -27.03 -25.04 50.93
CA LEU A 83 -26.95 -24.36 52.22
C LEU A 83 -27.95 -24.96 53.21
N ILE A 84 -27.45 -25.78 54.13
CA ILE A 84 -28.25 -26.41 55.20
C ILE A 84 -28.32 -25.47 56.41
N ASN A 85 -29.54 -25.22 56.89
CA ASN A 85 -29.78 -24.46 58.11
C ASN A 85 -30.57 -25.31 59.12
N THR A 86 -30.06 -25.43 60.35
CA THR A 86 -30.65 -26.22 61.43
C THR A 86 -30.96 -25.33 62.63
N VAL A 87 -32.21 -25.39 63.08
CA VAL A 87 -32.64 -24.78 64.36
C VAL A 87 -32.84 -25.87 65.40
N THR A 88 -32.43 -25.61 66.64
CA THR A 88 -32.71 -26.45 67.80
C THR A 88 -33.43 -25.63 68.86
N ALA A 89 -34.56 -26.11 69.35
CA ALA A 89 -35.28 -25.51 70.48
C ALA A 89 -35.28 -26.47 71.67
N ASN A 90 -34.89 -25.96 72.82
CA ASN A 90 -34.82 -26.69 74.08
C ASN A 90 -35.83 -26.11 75.06
N TYR A 91 -36.64 -26.98 75.65
CA TYR A 91 -37.62 -26.65 76.69
C TYR A 91 -37.28 -27.42 77.98
N VAL A 92 -37.88 -27.00 79.09
CA VAL A 92 -37.78 -27.72 80.37
C VAL A 92 -38.24 -29.18 80.25
N ALA A 93 -37.90 -30.00 81.25
CA ALA A 93 -38.13 -31.45 81.23
C ALA A 93 -37.41 -32.18 80.07
N SER A 94 -36.32 -31.60 79.57
CA SER A 94 -35.48 -32.17 78.49
C SER A 94 -36.25 -32.41 77.19
N LEU A 95 -37.21 -31.54 76.87
CA LEU A 95 -37.91 -31.56 75.59
C LEU A 95 -37.07 -30.80 74.56
N ASN A 96 -36.34 -31.53 73.73
CA ASN A 96 -35.53 -30.98 72.65
C ASN A 96 -36.15 -31.34 71.29
N VAL A 97 -36.25 -30.35 70.42
CA VAL A 97 -36.65 -30.55 69.03
C VAL A 97 -35.73 -29.77 68.11
N SER A 98 -35.52 -30.31 66.91
CA SER A 98 -34.74 -29.66 65.87
C SER A 98 -35.41 -29.88 64.54
N ASP A 99 -35.27 -28.90 63.66
CA ASP A 99 -35.63 -29.06 62.25
C ASP A 99 -34.58 -28.40 61.36
N SER A 100 -34.43 -28.93 60.15
CA SER A 100 -33.44 -28.47 59.18
C SER A 100 -34.08 -28.25 57.82
N VAL A 101 -33.63 -27.20 57.14
CA VAL A 101 -34.04 -26.91 55.76
C VAL A 101 -32.80 -26.65 54.92
N ALA A 102 -32.81 -27.11 53.67
CA ALA A 102 -31.76 -26.86 52.71
C ALA A 102 -32.23 -25.85 51.65
N VAL A 103 -31.33 -24.94 51.28
CA VAL A 103 -31.50 -24.02 50.15
C VAL A 103 -30.46 -24.39 49.10
N ASN A 104 -30.91 -24.72 47.89
CA ASN A 104 -29.99 -24.99 46.78
C ASN A 104 -29.34 -23.69 46.32
N LEU A 105 -28.02 -23.68 46.11
CA LEU A 105 -27.29 -22.49 45.70
C LEU A 105 -26.77 -22.66 44.28
N PHE A 106 -27.27 -21.94 43.28
CA PHE A 106 -26.70 -22.00 41.93
C PHE A 106 -25.51 -21.02 41.78
N GLN A 107 -24.62 -21.29 40.83
CA GLN A 107 -23.46 -20.45 40.51
C GLN A 107 -23.59 -19.86 39.10
N PRO A 108 -24.10 -18.62 38.95
CA PRO A 108 -24.21 -18.01 37.63
C PRO A 108 -22.84 -17.53 37.15
N SER A 109 -22.52 -17.85 35.90
CA SER A 109 -21.26 -17.48 35.27
C SER A 109 -21.44 -17.36 33.76
N VAL A 110 -20.72 -16.42 33.16
CA VAL A 110 -20.71 -16.19 31.71
C VAL A 110 -19.27 -15.96 31.29
N THR A 111 -18.93 -16.39 30.09
CA THR A 111 -17.67 -16.03 29.45
C THR A 111 -17.93 -15.45 28.06
N ILE A 112 -17.16 -14.45 27.64
CA ILE A 112 -17.11 -13.96 26.26
C ILE A 112 -15.68 -14.11 25.74
N VAL A 113 -15.53 -14.66 24.54
CA VAL A 113 -14.24 -14.71 23.83
C VAL A 113 -14.36 -13.88 22.57
N LYS A 114 -13.38 -13.00 22.35
CA LYS A 114 -13.25 -12.16 21.17
C LYS A 114 -12.03 -12.61 20.38
N SER A 115 -12.18 -12.72 19.07
CA SER A 115 -11.10 -13.10 18.16
C SER A 115 -11.14 -12.27 16.87
N GLY A 116 -9.96 -12.05 16.28
CA GLY A 116 -9.78 -11.31 15.04
C GLY A 116 -8.43 -11.64 14.38
N PRO A 117 -8.11 -10.99 13.26
CA PRO A 117 -6.81 -11.13 12.61
C PRO A 117 -5.68 -10.52 13.46
N THR A 118 -4.45 -10.97 13.25
CA THR A 118 -3.27 -10.40 13.92
C THR A 118 -2.81 -9.09 13.27
N TYR A 119 -2.96 -8.97 11.95
CA TYR A 119 -2.49 -7.83 11.16
C TYR A 119 -3.62 -7.23 10.35
N SER A 120 -3.57 -5.92 10.15
CA SER A 120 -4.41 -5.18 9.21
C SER A 120 -3.68 -3.90 8.78
N LYS A 121 -4.32 -3.03 8.00
CA LYS A 121 -3.80 -1.73 7.60
C LYS A 121 -4.94 -0.80 7.20
N VAL A 122 -4.63 0.49 7.05
CA VAL A 122 -5.61 1.50 6.64
C VAL A 122 -6.32 1.09 5.35
N GLY A 123 -7.66 1.16 5.36
CA GLY A 123 -8.54 0.80 4.26
C GLY A 123 -9.04 -0.65 4.28
N ASP A 124 -8.45 -1.54 5.09
CA ASP A 124 -8.96 -2.89 5.26
C ASP A 124 -10.14 -2.92 6.25
N THR A 125 -11.04 -3.89 6.07
CA THR A 125 -12.11 -4.18 7.03
C THR A 125 -11.71 -5.37 7.90
N ILE A 126 -11.52 -5.14 9.20
CA ILE A 126 -11.35 -6.19 10.20
C ILE A 126 -12.70 -6.82 10.50
N THR A 127 -12.75 -8.15 10.62
CA THR A 127 -13.92 -8.88 11.11
C THR A 127 -13.59 -9.52 12.46
N TYR A 128 -14.36 -9.18 13.49
CA TYR A 128 -14.26 -9.79 14.80
C TYR A 128 -15.33 -10.88 14.96
N THR A 129 -14.97 -11.95 15.67
CA THR A 129 -15.88 -13.03 16.06
C THR A 129 -15.96 -13.09 17.58
N TYR A 130 -17.18 -13.14 18.09
CA TYR A 130 -17.49 -13.21 19.51
C TYR A 130 -18.18 -14.52 19.83
N VAL A 131 -17.77 -15.17 20.92
CA VAL A 131 -18.41 -16.38 21.44
C VAL A 131 -18.80 -16.12 22.89
N ILE A 132 -20.10 -16.02 23.16
CA ILE A 132 -20.62 -15.93 24.53
C ILE A 132 -21.03 -17.33 24.96
N THR A 133 -20.56 -17.78 26.12
CA THR A 133 -20.90 -19.08 26.70
C THR A 133 -21.45 -18.88 28.10
N ASN A 134 -22.62 -19.47 28.38
CA ASN A 134 -23.13 -19.59 29.73
C ASN A 134 -22.38 -20.71 30.46
N THR A 135 -21.47 -20.36 31.36
CA THR A 135 -20.65 -21.28 32.17
C THR A 135 -21.22 -21.50 33.57
N SER A 136 -22.48 -21.13 33.78
CA SER A 136 -23.17 -21.34 35.06
C SER A 136 -23.28 -22.83 35.42
N SER A 137 -23.47 -23.12 36.70
CA SER A 137 -23.84 -24.45 37.17
C SER A 137 -25.12 -24.96 36.48
N ALA A 138 -25.28 -26.27 36.36
CA ALA A 138 -26.35 -26.89 35.57
C ALA A 138 -27.77 -26.61 36.11
N ASP A 139 -27.87 -26.29 37.39
CA ASP A 139 -29.09 -25.91 38.11
C ASP A 139 -29.38 -24.40 38.08
N SER A 140 -28.48 -23.59 37.50
CA SER A 140 -28.70 -22.16 37.33
C SER A 140 -29.88 -21.90 36.39
N PRO A 141 -30.72 -20.89 36.68
CA PRO A 141 -31.61 -20.32 35.68
C PRO A 141 -30.83 -19.87 34.45
N ASN A 142 -31.52 -19.78 33.32
CA ASN A 142 -30.94 -19.22 32.11
C ASN A 142 -30.47 -17.78 32.35
N LEU A 143 -29.41 -17.39 31.65
CA LEU A 143 -28.93 -16.01 31.63
C LEU A 143 -29.72 -15.19 30.61
N ILE A 144 -30.20 -14.03 31.04
CA ILE A 144 -30.90 -13.03 30.22
C ILE A 144 -29.96 -11.89 29.90
N LEU A 145 -29.77 -11.61 28.61
CA LEU A 145 -28.82 -10.59 28.16
C LEU A 145 -29.27 -9.19 28.58
N LYS A 146 -28.34 -8.41 29.13
CA LYS A 146 -28.53 -6.98 29.39
C LYS A 146 -27.90 -6.13 28.30
N SER A 147 -26.62 -6.36 28.01
CA SER A 147 -25.90 -5.60 27.01
C SER A 147 -24.67 -6.34 26.51
N VAL A 148 -24.28 -6.04 25.27
CA VAL A 148 -22.95 -6.33 24.73
C VAL A 148 -22.41 -5.02 24.19
N VAL A 149 -21.33 -4.51 24.78
CA VAL A 149 -20.69 -3.26 24.37
C VAL A 149 -19.27 -3.56 23.93
N ASP A 150 -18.95 -3.15 22.70
CA ASP A 150 -17.61 -3.23 22.11
C ASP A 150 -16.99 -1.84 22.15
N VAL A 151 -15.71 -1.73 22.49
CA VAL A 151 -15.02 -0.46 22.64
C VAL A 151 -13.75 -0.50 21.81
N ILE A 152 -13.79 0.23 20.70
CA ILE A 152 -12.67 0.43 19.78
C ILE A 152 -12.22 1.88 19.91
N ASN A 153 -10.93 2.11 20.20
CA ASN A 153 -10.38 3.46 20.30
C ASN A 153 -11.16 4.38 21.26
N ASN A 154 -11.57 3.85 22.42
CA ASN A 154 -12.44 4.53 23.40
C ASN A 154 -13.82 4.95 22.88
N VAL A 155 -14.25 4.44 21.72
CA VAL A 155 -15.58 4.66 21.17
C VAL A 155 -16.44 3.42 21.43
N PRO A 156 -17.45 3.51 22.31
CA PRO A 156 -18.36 2.39 22.56
C PRO A 156 -19.33 2.19 21.40
N VAL A 157 -19.53 0.94 21.01
CA VAL A 157 -20.50 0.46 20.03
C VAL A 157 -21.39 -0.58 20.70
N ASP A 158 -22.70 -0.35 20.67
CA ASP A 158 -23.67 -1.27 21.21
C ASP A 158 -23.94 -2.42 20.22
N LEU A 159 -23.51 -3.64 20.59
CA LEU A 159 -23.71 -4.87 19.82
C LEU A 159 -24.88 -5.72 20.36
N THR A 160 -25.64 -5.21 21.33
CA THR A 160 -26.69 -5.97 22.02
C THR A 160 -27.71 -6.54 21.05
N GLN A 161 -28.21 -5.74 20.10
CA GLN A 161 -29.19 -6.23 19.12
C GLN A 161 -28.59 -7.28 18.16
N THR A 162 -27.32 -7.10 17.77
CA THR A 162 -26.60 -8.08 16.94
C THR A 162 -26.47 -9.43 17.65
N ALA A 163 -26.13 -9.40 18.95
CA ALA A 163 -26.06 -10.60 19.78
C ALA A 163 -27.45 -11.24 19.96
N ILE A 164 -28.51 -10.46 20.21
CA ILE A 164 -29.90 -10.96 20.31
C ILE A 164 -30.31 -11.67 19.02
N ASN A 165 -30.03 -11.08 17.86
CA ASN A 165 -30.35 -11.67 16.55
C ASN A 165 -29.63 -13.00 16.32
N ALA A 166 -28.47 -13.20 16.96
CA ALA A 166 -27.73 -14.46 16.93
C ALA A 166 -28.22 -15.49 17.97
N GLY A 167 -29.15 -15.12 18.86
CA GLY A 167 -29.71 -16.01 19.88
C GLY A 167 -29.17 -15.79 21.30
N ALA A 168 -28.48 -14.67 21.56
CA ALA A 168 -27.85 -14.40 22.87
C ALA A 168 -28.84 -13.97 23.97
N SER A 169 -30.11 -13.73 23.65
CA SER A 169 -31.08 -13.10 24.56
C SER A 169 -31.40 -13.93 25.81
N ASN A 170 -31.39 -15.26 25.68
CA ASN A 170 -31.74 -16.21 26.73
C ASN A 170 -30.89 -17.48 26.59
N LEU A 171 -29.82 -17.59 27.39
CA LEU A 171 -28.85 -18.68 27.31
C LEU A 171 -29.03 -19.65 28.47
N ALA A 172 -29.40 -20.90 28.18
CA ALA A 172 -29.41 -21.99 29.17
C ALA A 172 -27.98 -22.33 29.63
N PRO A 173 -27.78 -22.92 30.83
CA PRO A 173 -26.48 -23.41 31.26
C PRO A 173 -25.81 -24.31 30.22
N GLY A 174 -24.54 -24.04 29.89
CA GLY A 174 -23.78 -24.74 28.87
C GLY A 174 -24.06 -24.31 27.42
N ALA A 175 -25.06 -23.47 27.16
CA ALA A 175 -25.32 -22.95 25.82
C ALA A 175 -24.30 -21.88 25.42
N SER A 176 -24.01 -21.80 24.12
CA SER A 176 -23.16 -20.75 23.54
C SER A 176 -23.79 -20.14 22.30
N VAL A 177 -23.38 -18.91 21.99
CA VAL A 177 -23.80 -18.15 20.81
C VAL A 177 -22.57 -17.51 20.17
N THR A 178 -22.54 -17.51 18.84
CA THR A 178 -21.47 -16.88 18.06
C THR A 178 -22.06 -15.81 17.16
N PHE A 179 -21.44 -14.62 17.14
CA PHE A 179 -21.79 -13.53 16.22
C PHE A 179 -20.54 -12.76 15.79
N LYS A 180 -20.70 -11.84 14.83
CA LYS A 180 -19.60 -11.08 14.24
C LYS A 180 -19.91 -9.59 14.16
N SER A 181 -18.85 -8.78 14.16
CA SER A 181 -18.88 -7.34 13.86
C SER A 181 -17.70 -7.00 12.93
N THR A 182 -17.70 -5.80 12.37
CA THR A 182 -16.63 -5.34 11.48
C THR A 182 -16.18 -3.94 11.84
N HIS A 183 -14.88 -3.67 11.67
CA HIS A 183 -14.27 -2.35 11.82
C HIS A 183 -13.47 -1.99 10.56
N LEU A 184 -13.79 -0.85 9.93
CA LEU A 184 -12.99 -0.32 8.81
C LEU A 184 -11.79 0.42 9.38
N VAL A 185 -10.58 -0.03 9.06
CA VAL A 185 -9.35 0.60 9.56
C VAL A 185 -9.14 1.94 8.90
N THR A 186 -8.95 2.97 9.72
CA THR A 186 -8.73 4.36 9.31
C THR A 186 -7.33 4.82 9.69
N ALA A 187 -6.87 5.92 9.08
CA ALA A 187 -5.58 6.53 9.42
C ALA A 187 -5.53 7.11 10.85
N SER A 188 -6.68 7.27 11.52
CA SER A 188 -6.77 7.72 12.91
C SER A 188 -6.72 6.58 13.93
N ASP A 189 -6.77 5.33 13.48
CA ASP A 189 -6.72 4.19 14.39
C ASP A 189 -5.31 4.05 15.00
N PRO A 190 -5.21 3.80 16.32
CA PRO A 190 -3.93 3.59 16.97
C PRO A 190 -3.29 2.29 16.52
N ASN A 191 -1.96 2.22 16.61
CA ASN A 191 -1.20 0.99 16.41
C ASN A 191 -0.46 0.62 17.71
N PRO A 192 -0.79 -0.51 18.37
CA PRO A 192 -1.79 -1.50 17.96
C PRO A 192 -3.23 -1.01 18.16
N LEU A 193 -4.15 -1.54 17.35
CA LEU A 193 -5.59 -1.33 17.50
C LEU A 193 -6.11 -2.32 18.53
N ILE A 194 -6.48 -1.82 19.71
CA ILE A 194 -7.06 -2.61 20.80
C ILE A 194 -8.57 -2.46 20.76
N ASP A 195 -9.24 -3.60 20.83
CA ASP A 195 -10.70 -3.71 20.81
C ASP A 195 -11.16 -4.59 21.96
N THR A 196 -11.97 -4.02 22.87
CA THR A 196 -12.43 -4.68 24.09
C THR A 196 -13.93 -4.82 24.09
N VAL A 197 -14.44 -6.02 24.35
CA VAL A 197 -15.87 -6.30 24.46
C VAL A 197 -16.23 -6.64 25.90
N VAL A 198 -17.41 -6.20 26.34
CA VAL A 198 -18.00 -6.56 27.63
C VAL A 198 -19.40 -7.10 27.37
N ALA A 199 -19.71 -8.28 27.89
CA ALA A 199 -21.05 -8.86 27.90
C ALA A 199 -21.61 -8.85 29.32
N THR A 200 -22.84 -8.37 29.48
CA THR A 200 -23.53 -8.25 30.78
C THR A 200 -24.84 -9.04 30.75
N TYR A 201 -25.07 -9.84 31.78
CA TYR A 201 -26.23 -10.72 31.92
C TYR A 201 -26.83 -10.65 33.33
N ASN A 202 -28.07 -11.11 33.46
CA ASN A 202 -28.67 -11.47 34.75
C ASN A 202 -29.24 -12.89 34.70
N PRO A 203 -29.17 -13.70 35.76
CA PRO A 203 -29.93 -14.93 35.84
C PRO A 203 -31.44 -14.61 35.81
N SER A 204 -32.22 -15.42 35.10
CA SER A 204 -33.66 -15.21 34.94
C SER A 204 -34.37 -15.24 36.29
N GLY A 205 -35.13 -14.19 36.60
CA GLY A 205 -35.83 -14.04 37.89
C GLY A 205 -34.97 -13.49 39.03
N TYR A 206 -33.68 -13.23 38.80
CA TYR A 206 -32.78 -12.70 39.81
C TYR A 206 -32.22 -11.33 39.39
N PRO A 207 -32.05 -10.38 40.35
CA PRO A 207 -31.59 -9.03 40.05
C PRO A 207 -30.07 -8.94 39.84
N ASN A 208 -29.34 -10.03 40.08
CA ASN A 208 -27.88 -10.01 40.04
C ASN A 208 -27.37 -9.73 38.63
N VAL A 209 -26.31 -8.94 38.56
CA VAL A 209 -25.61 -8.63 37.32
C VAL A 209 -24.29 -9.37 37.33
N ILE A 210 -24.06 -10.14 36.28
CA ILE A 210 -22.75 -10.75 35.99
C ILE A 210 -22.26 -10.20 34.66
N SER A 211 -20.95 -10.14 34.51
CA SER A 211 -20.34 -9.72 33.27
C SER A 211 -19.03 -10.44 33.05
N ASP A 212 -18.66 -10.56 31.80
CA ASP A 212 -17.32 -10.94 31.39
C ASP A 212 -16.84 -10.02 30.27
N TYR A 213 -15.54 -9.94 30.09
CA TYR A 213 -14.93 -9.12 29.06
C TYR A 213 -13.72 -9.81 28.44
N ASP A 214 -13.45 -9.47 27.18
CA ASP A 214 -12.27 -9.94 26.47
C ASP A 214 -11.77 -8.86 25.52
N SER A 215 -10.51 -8.93 25.12
CA SER A 215 -9.88 -7.95 24.24
C SER A 215 -9.05 -8.61 23.16
N HIS A 216 -9.08 -8.04 21.96
CA HIS A 216 -8.23 -8.46 20.85
C HIS A 216 -7.38 -7.29 20.38
N SER A 217 -6.15 -7.57 19.96
CA SER A 217 -5.20 -6.56 19.47
C SER A 217 -4.79 -6.87 18.03
N VAL A 218 -4.84 -5.84 17.17
CA VAL A 218 -4.45 -5.91 15.77
C VAL A 218 -3.30 -4.95 15.52
N ILE A 219 -2.21 -5.45 14.93
CA ILE A 219 -1.08 -4.61 14.53
C ILE A 219 -1.41 -4.00 13.16
N LEU A 220 -1.41 -2.67 13.07
CA LEU A 220 -1.69 -1.94 11.84
C LEU A 220 -0.39 -1.66 11.08
N LEU A 221 -0.26 -2.20 9.87
CA LEU A 221 0.93 -2.05 9.03
C LEU A 221 0.80 -0.80 8.15
N ASN A 222 1.90 -0.08 7.94
CA ASN A 222 1.98 1.09 7.06
C ASN A 222 3.00 0.87 5.92
N PRO A 223 2.71 -0.05 4.97
CA PRO A 223 3.57 -0.25 3.81
C PRO A 223 3.60 0.99 2.93
N SER A 224 4.80 1.40 2.55
CA SER A 224 5.04 2.55 1.67
C SER A 224 6.38 2.38 0.98
N PHE A 225 6.50 2.88 -0.25
CA PHE A 225 7.75 2.85 -0.98
C PHE A 225 7.85 4.01 -1.96
N THR A 226 9.08 4.31 -2.36
CA THR A 226 9.38 5.26 -3.43
C THR A 226 10.19 4.59 -4.51
N VAL A 227 10.06 5.13 -5.72
CA VAL A 227 10.74 4.63 -6.92
C VAL A 227 11.37 5.84 -7.61
N GLU A 228 12.68 5.78 -7.79
CA GLU A 228 13.46 6.80 -8.51
C GLU A 228 14.21 6.11 -9.65
N LYS A 229 14.22 6.78 -10.81
CA LYS A 229 15.01 6.37 -11.96
C LYS A 229 15.89 7.52 -12.41
N LEU A 230 17.15 7.24 -12.70
CA LEU A 230 18.14 8.26 -13.06
C LEU A 230 18.99 7.79 -14.23
N CYS A 231 19.28 8.69 -15.16
CA CYS A 231 20.34 8.48 -16.14
C CYS A 231 21.71 8.59 -15.46
N VAL A 232 22.52 7.53 -15.47
CA VAL A 232 23.85 7.53 -14.82
C VAL A 232 25.01 7.45 -15.80
N SER A 233 24.76 7.11 -17.06
CA SER A 233 25.80 7.14 -18.12
C SER A 233 26.13 8.57 -18.59
N GLY A 234 25.31 9.56 -18.25
CA GLY A 234 25.39 10.89 -18.88
C GLY A 234 24.95 10.83 -20.35
N ALA A 235 25.51 11.73 -21.17
CA ALA A 235 25.14 11.82 -22.59
C ALA A 235 25.63 10.60 -23.39
N ALA A 236 24.70 9.90 -24.04
CA ALA A 236 24.98 8.71 -24.83
C ALA A 236 25.10 9.04 -26.33
N VAL A 237 25.90 8.27 -27.08
CA VAL A 237 26.01 8.41 -28.55
C VAL A 237 25.06 7.44 -29.26
N ALA A 238 24.69 7.75 -30.51
CA ALA A 238 23.91 6.84 -31.35
C ALA A 238 24.61 5.47 -31.50
N GLY A 239 23.86 4.38 -31.37
CA GLY A 239 24.43 3.01 -31.33
C GLY A 239 25.15 2.64 -30.02
N GLY A 240 25.34 3.60 -29.11
CA GLY A 240 25.88 3.35 -27.78
C GLY A 240 24.82 2.88 -26.78
N THR A 241 25.19 2.82 -25.50
CA THR A 241 24.31 2.39 -24.41
C THR A 241 24.09 3.52 -23.42
N ALA A 242 22.83 3.87 -23.18
CA ALA A 242 22.39 4.68 -22.06
C ALA A 242 22.16 3.77 -20.84
N THR A 243 22.73 4.10 -19.68
CA THR A 243 22.56 3.31 -18.45
C THR A 243 21.70 4.06 -17.46
N PHE A 244 20.61 3.41 -17.02
CA PHE A 244 19.68 3.95 -16.05
C PHE A 244 19.83 3.23 -14.72
N ARG A 245 19.98 3.96 -13.60
CA ARG A 245 19.89 3.39 -12.25
C ARG A 245 18.46 3.52 -11.76
N VAL A 246 17.94 2.45 -11.17
CA VAL A 246 16.64 2.44 -10.46
C VAL A 246 16.92 2.23 -8.98
N ASN A 247 16.33 3.08 -8.14
CA ASN A 247 16.35 2.96 -6.69
C ASN A 247 14.92 2.76 -6.20
N ILE A 248 14.67 1.66 -5.49
CA ILE A 248 13.38 1.35 -4.87
C ILE A 248 13.60 1.38 -3.36
N THR A 249 13.06 2.38 -2.68
CA THR A 249 13.28 2.56 -1.24
C THR A 249 12.00 2.23 -0.48
N ASN A 250 12.11 1.33 0.51
CA ASN A 250 11.02 1.08 1.43
C ASN A 250 10.92 2.23 2.44
N THR A 251 9.84 3.00 2.35
CA THR A 251 9.54 4.14 3.24
C THR A 251 8.46 3.80 4.27
N GLY A 252 7.99 2.57 4.29
CA GLY A 252 7.02 2.05 5.26
C GLY A 252 7.69 1.47 6.50
N ASP A 253 6.87 0.82 7.33
CA ASP A 253 7.28 0.23 8.62
C ASP A 253 7.45 -1.30 8.60
N VAL A 254 7.19 -1.94 7.45
CA VAL A 254 7.28 -3.40 7.28
C VAL A 254 8.14 -3.79 6.07
N PRO A 255 8.76 -4.98 6.06
CA PRO A 255 9.48 -5.48 4.91
C PRO A 255 8.58 -5.62 3.67
N LEU A 256 9.15 -5.39 2.49
CA LEU A 256 8.42 -5.41 1.22
C LEU A 256 9.04 -6.40 0.23
N ASN A 257 8.21 -7.11 -0.52
CA ASN A 257 8.62 -7.90 -1.67
C ASN A 257 8.45 -7.06 -2.93
N ILE A 258 9.51 -6.91 -3.71
CA ILE A 258 9.58 -6.03 -4.87
C ILE A 258 9.68 -6.88 -6.14
N SER A 259 8.92 -6.52 -7.16
CA SER A 259 9.05 -7.00 -8.53
C SER A 259 8.97 -5.81 -9.49
N ALA A 260 10.07 -5.50 -10.17
CA ALA A 260 10.17 -4.40 -11.11
C ALA A 260 10.34 -4.91 -12.54
N LEU A 261 9.55 -4.41 -13.48
CA LEU A 261 9.62 -4.71 -14.90
C LEU A 261 10.20 -3.52 -15.66
N ASP A 262 11.28 -3.76 -16.40
CA ASP A 262 11.95 -2.76 -17.22
C ASP A 262 12.63 -3.42 -18.42
N GLN A 263 12.43 -2.89 -19.63
CA GLN A 263 12.93 -3.47 -20.88
C GLN A 263 12.64 -4.99 -21.03
N GLY A 264 11.46 -5.44 -20.59
CA GLY A 264 11.07 -6.85 -20.63
C GLY A 264 11.78 -7.77 -19.64
N LYS A 265 12.63 -7.23 -18.76
CA LYS A 265 13.32 -7.96 -17.71
C LYS A 265 12.71 -7.67 -16.34
N VAL A 266 12.58 -8.72 -15.52
CA VAL A 266 12.07 -8.63 -14.15
C VAL A 266 13.25 -8.59 -13.15
N TYR A 267 13.17 -7.68 -12.19
CA TYR A 267 14.12 -7.52 -11.08
C TYR A 267 13.36 -7.70 -9.78
N THR A 268 13.82 -8.60 -8.90
CA THR A 268 13.12 -8.91 -7.65
C THR A 268 14.00 -8.72 -6.42
N SER A 269 13.35 -8.39 -5.30
CA SER A 269 13.95 -8.36 -3.97
C SER A 269 12.90 -8.79 -2.96
N ASN A 270 13.20 -9.77 -2.12
CA ASN A 270 12.27 -10.26 -1.10
C ASN A 270 12.66 -9.73 0.28
N GLY A 271 11.68 -9.25 1.04
CA GLY A 271 11.91 -8.76 2.40
C GLY A 271 12.79 -7.52 2.48
N LEU A 272 12.67 -6.57 1.55
CA LEU A 272 13.35 -5.28 1.61
C LEU A 272 12.95 -4.56 2.90
N ALA A 273 13.85 -4.49 3.88
CA ALA A 273 13.57 -3.94 5.20
C ALA A 273 13.20 -2.45 5.16
N PRO A 274 12.43 -1.95 6.14
CA PRO A 274 12.16 -0.52 6.30
C PRO A 274 13.43 0.34 6.20
N GLY A 275 13.37 1.43 5.44
CA GLY A 275 14.49 2.33 5.20
C GLY A 275 15.57 1.81 4.25
N SER A 276 15.49 0.56 3.79
CA SER A 276 16.46 -0.01 2.83
C SER A 276 16.10 0.32 1.38
N THR A 277 17.12 0.36 0.52
CA THR A 277 16.97 0.61 -0.92
C THR A 277 17.44 -0.60 -1.73
N PHE A 278 16.60 -1.07 -2.65
CA PHE A 278 16.98 -2.02 -3.69
C PHE A 278 17.38 -1.25 -4.96
N THR A 279 18.63 -1.45 -5.40
CA THR A 279 19.19 -0.72 -6.55
C THR A 279 19.61 -1.69 -7.66
N PHE A 280 19.26 -1.36 -8.89
CA PHE A 280 19.76 -2.05 -10.08
C PHE A 280 19.96 -1.08 -11.25
N THR A 281 20.68 -1.54 -12.28
CA THR A 281 20.93 -0.74 -13.49
C THR A 281 20.34 -1.41 -14.72
N VAL A 282 19.78 -0.60 -15.63
CA VAL A 282 19.19 -1.04 -16.89
C VAL A 282 19.93 -0.37 -18.05
N PRO A 283 20.65 -1.14 -18.88
CA PRO A 283 21.21 -0.63 -20.13
C PRO A 283 20.12 -0.56 -21.21
N VAL A 284 20.09 0.55 -21.94
CA VAL A 284 19.21 0.76 -23.10
C VAL A 284 20.07 1.17 -24.29
N THR A 285 19.97 0.45 -25.39
CA THR A 285 20.70 0.77 -26.62
C THR A 285 20.07 1.96 -27.31
N VAL A 286 20.87 2.96 -27.65
CA VAL A 286 20.43 4.11 -28.44
C VAL A 286 20.31 3.68 -29.90
N PRO A 287 19.14 3.82 -30.55
CA PRO A 287 18.97 3.46 -31.96
C PRO A 287 20.05 4.05 -32.87
N VAL A 288 20.59 3.23 -33.77
CA VAL A 288 21.51 3.70 -34.81
C VAL A 288 20.76 4.71 -35.70
N GLY A 289 21.21 5.97 -35.69
CA GLY A 289 20.54 7.06 -36.42
C GLY A 289 19.79 8.09 -35.56
N GLN A 290 19.56 7.83 -34.27
CA GLN A 290 19.01 8.84 -33.35
C GLN A 290 20.15 9.75 -32.85
N CYS A 291 20.18 10.99 -33.31
CA CYS A 291 21.22 11.96 -32.96
C CYS A 291 20.62 13.25 -32.40
N GLY A 292 21.17 13.72 -31.27
CA GLY A 292 20.57 14.77 -30.46
C GLY A 292 19.28 14.32 -29.75
N GLY A 293 18.67 15.23 -28.98
CA GLY A 293 17.50 14.92 -28.17
C GLY A 293 17.85 14.02 -26.99
N SER A 294 17.04 13.00 -26.76
CA SER A 294 17.20 12.13 -25.59
C SER A 294 16.52 10.77 -25.75
N ILE A 295 16.96 9.79 -24.96
CA ILE A 295 16.30 8.50 -24.82
C ILE A 295 15.65 8.40 -23.44
N THR A 296 14.37 8.04 -23.41
CA THR A 296 13.62 7.87 -22.17
C THR A 296 13.44 6.39 -21.87
N ASN A 297 13.60 6.01 -20.61
CA ASN A 297 13.29 4.68 -20.13
C ASN A 297 12.34 4.76 -18.93
N GLU A 298 11.43 3.80 -18.81
CA GLU A 298 10.43 3.71 -17.75
C GLU A 298 10.54 2.34 -17.05
N VAL A 299 10.35 2.34 -15.72
CA VAL A 299 10.21 1.13 -14.90
C VAL A 299 8.82 1.08 -14.30
N PHE A 300 8.19 -0.09 -14.32
CA PHE A 300 6.96 -0.37 -13.57
C PHE A 300 7.29 -1.29 -12.40
N VAL A 301 6.87 -0.92 -11.20
CA VAL A 301 7.18 -1.64 -9.95
C VAL A 301 5.90 -2.10 -9.29
N VAL A 302 5.89 -3.38 -8.92
CA VAL A 302 4.86 -4.04 -8.13
C VAL A 302 5.47 -4.42 -6.79
N VAL A 303 4.78 -4.07 -5.71
CA VAL A 303 5.20 -4.34 -4.34
C VAL A 303 4.11 -5.11 -3.62
N THR A 304 4.50 -6.16 -2.89
CA THR A 304 3.60 -6.94 -2.05
C THR A 304 4.15 -7.08 -0.64
N LEU A 305 3.25 -7.37 0.30
CA LEU A 305 3.63 -7.74 1.66
C LEU A 305 4.09 -9.21 1.70
N PRO A 306 5.03 -9.56 2.58
CA PRO A 306 5.35 -10.94 2.91
C PRO A 306 4.12 -11.76 3.34
N GLU A 307 4.06 -13.03 2.93
CA GLU A 307 2.94 -13.93 3.23
C GLU A 307 2.68 -14.13 4.73
N ILE A 308 3.71 -13.90 5.58
CA ILE A 308 3.59 -13.96 7.04
C ILE A 308 2.52 -13.01 7.60
N TYR A 309 2.18 -11.94 6.88
CA TYR A 309 1.14 -11.01 7.28
C TYR A 309 -0.27 -11.44 6.85
N GLY A 310 -0.39 -12.38 5.90
CA GLY A 310 -1.68 -12.86 5.40
C GLY A 310 -2.53 -11.81 4.67
N LEU A 311 -1.91 -10.70 4.22
CA LEU A 311 -2.59 -9.60 3.50
C LEU A 311 -2.26 -9.69 2.00
N SER A 312 -3.29 -9.60 1.14
CA SER A 312 -3.17 -9.84 -0.32
C SER A 312 -2.91 -8.59 -1.16
N ASN A 313 -2.59 -7.45 -0.53
CA ASN A 313 -2.55 -6.17 -1.22
C ASN A 313 -1.31 -6.02 -2.07
N THR A 314 -1.52 -5.37 -3.21
CA THR A 314 -0.49 -5.06 -4.18
C THR A 314 -0.42 -3.55 -4.35
N TYR A 315 0.79 -3.00 -4.30
CA TYR A 315 1.07 -1.59 -4.52
C TYR A 315 1.87 -1.43 -5.80
N THR A 316 1.61 -0.36 -6.54
CA THR A 316 2.26 -0.14 -7.84
C THR A 316 2.77 1.28 -7.96
N ALA A 317 3.93 1.45 -8.60
CA ALA A 317 4.47 2.75 -8.97
C ALA A 317 5.25 2.65 -10.28
N SER A 318 5.47 3.77 -10.96
CA SER A 318 6.41 3.86 -12.07
C SER A 318 7.34 5.05 -11.90
N ALA A 319 8.52 4.97 -12.52
CA ALA A 319 9.39 6.12 -12.72
C ALA A 319 9.95 6.08 -14.13
N SER A 320 10.14 7.27 -14.70
CA SER A 320 10.84 7.45 -15.96
C SER A 320 12.04 8.36 -15.78
N ALA A 321 13.04 8.19 -16.63
CA ALA A 321 14.19 9.06 -16.70
C ALA A 321 14.67 9.15 -18.14
N THR A 322 15.41 10.22 -18.41
CA THR A 322 15.83 10.57 -19.75
C THR A 322 17.35 10.79 -19.76
N CYS A 323 18.04 10.11 -20.69
CA CYS A 323 19.45 10.36 -20.98
C CYS A 323 19.57 11.25 -22.22
N PRO A 324 20.33 12.35 -22.18
CA PRO A 324 20.59 13.14 -23.38
C PRO A 324 21.38 12.30 -24.39
N ILE A 325 21.10 12.51 -25.67
CA ILE A 325 21.90 11.92 -26.74
C ILE A 325 22.82 13.00 -27.27
N VAL A 326 24.11 12.68 -27.37
CA VAL A 326 25.13 13.57 -27.90
C VAL A 326 24.78 13.95 -29.32
N THR A 327 24.65 15.25 -29.56
CA THR A 327 24.76 15.82 -30.90
C THR A 327 26.23 15.76 -31.28
N LEU A 328 26.60 14.85 -32.17
CA LEU A 328 27.96 14.89 -32.75
C LEU A 328 28.05 16.17 -33.57
N GLY A 329 28.96 17.06 -33.16
CA GLY A 329 29.15 18.37 -33.74
C GLY A 329 29.57 18.34 -35.20
N ARG A 330 29.82 19.54 -35.72
CA ARG A 330 30.31 19.80 -37.07
C ARG A 330 31.63 19.08 -37.33
N THR A 331 32.02 18.99 -38.59
CA THR A 331 33.11 18.12 -39.08
C THR A 331 34.34 18.07 -38.20
N ARG A 332 34.84 16.86 -37.96
CA ARG A 332 36.22 16.66 -37.56
C ARG A 332 37.05 16.74 -38.80
N GLY A 333 37.70 17.85 -39.04
CA GLY A 333 38.57 17.86 -40.18
C GLY A 333 37.76 17.75 -41.47
N PHE A 334 37.74 16.62 -42.18
CA PHE A 334 38.30 16.57 -43.55
C PHE A 334 39.84 16.69 -43.43
N TRP A 335 40.25 17.69 -42.65
CA TRP A 335 41.52 18.12 -42.06
C TRP A 335 42.23 17.20 -41.03
N ARG A 336 42.35 15.87 -41.23
CA ARG A 336 43.29 15.07 -40.40
C ARG A 336 44.70 14.91 -41.02
N ASN A 337 44.87 15.26 -42.30
CA ASN A 337 46.13 15.54 -43.00
C ASN A 337 45.81 16.24 -44.37
N ASN A 338 46.84 16.68 -45.13
CA ASN A 338 46.78 17.51 -46.35
C ASN A 338 45.64 17.15 -47.36
N ASN A 339 44.40 17.61 -47.14
CA ASN A 339 43.22 17.50 -48.04
C ASN A 339 42.28 16.28 -47.86
N GLY A 340 42.35 15.52 -46.77
CA GLY A 340 41.33 14.49 -46.45
C GLY A 340 41.34 13.23 -47.34
N HIS A 341 42.34 13.08 -48.21
CA HIS A 341 42.48 11.98 -49.16
C HIS A 341 42.49 10.59 -48.51
N ALA A 342 43.10 10.44 -47.34
CA ALA A 342 43.19 9.16 -46.63
C ALA A 342 41.82 8.58 -46.20
N ILE A 343 40.78 9.43 -46.15
CA ILE A 343 39.40 9.00 -45.86
C ILE A 343 38.64 8.68 -47.15
N LEU A 344 38.90 9.46 -48.21
CA LEU A 344 38.20 9.33 -49.49
C LEU A 344 38.72 8.18 -50.36
N ASP A 345 40.02 7.90 -50.27
CA ASP A 345 40.75 6.85 -50.99
C ASP A 345 41.69 6.10 -50.02
N PRO A 346 41.18 5.21 -49.14
CA PRO A 346 42.00 4.50 -48.17
C PRO A 346 42.95 3.47 -48.81
N ASN A 347 42.67 3.02 -50.05
CA ASN A 347 43.48 2.06 -50.78
C ASN A 347 44.51 2.70 -51.74
N GLY A 348 44.47 4.02 -51.91
CA GLY A 348 45.44 4.80 -52.68
C GLY A 348 45.39 4.56 -54.18
N ASP A 349 44.23 4.15 -54.72
CA ASP A 349 44.09 3.83 -56.15
C ASP A 349 43.69 5.04 -57.02
N GLY A 350 43.49 6.20 -56.40
CA GLY A 350 43.08 7.45 -57.03
C GLY A 350 41.56 7.57 -57.27
N LEU A 351 40.80 6.51 -56.99
CA LEU A 351 39.34 6.48 -56.99
C LEU A 351 38.80 6.73 -55.59
N ILE A 352 37.64 7.36 -55.51
CA ILE A 352 36.97 7.59 -54.23
C ILE A 352 36.08 6.38 -53.92
N ASN A 353 36.29 5.73 -52.78
CA ASN A 353 35.56 4.50 -52.41
C ASN A 353 34.06 4.76 -52.17
N ASN A 354 33.71 5.97 -51.74
CA ASN A 354 32.33 6.43 -51.53
C ASN A 354 32.05 7.67 -52.39
N PRO A 355 31.88 7.53 -53.72
CA PRO A 355 31.68 8.65 -54.61
C PRO A 355 30.35 9.35 -54.32
N VAL A 356 30.29 10.66 -54.56
CA VAL A 356 29.10 11.47 -54.31
C VAL A 356 28.69 12.23 -55.56
N THR A 357 27.39 12.51 -55.66
CA THR A 357 26.83 13.39 -56.68
C THR A 357 26.40 14.70 -56.04
N ILE A 358 26.81 15.81 -56.63
CA ILE A 358 26.33 17.15 -56.25
C ILE A 358 25.70 17.85 -57.45
N GLY A 359 24.87 18.84 -57.18
CA GLY A 359 24.06 19.51 -58.19
C GLY A 359 22.89 18.67 -58.67
N SER A 360 22.16 19.20 -59.63
CA SER A 360 21.03 18.52 -60.27
C SER A 360 20.91 18.94 -61.73
N GLY A 361 20.16 18.16 -62.52
CA GLY A 361 19.95 18.42 -63.95
C GLY A 361 21.25 18.68 -64.72
N PRO A 362 21.37 19.78 -65.48
CA PRO A 362 22.53 20.07 -66.34
C PRO A 362 23.80 20.44 -65.57
N ARG A 363 23.72 20.65 -64.25
CA ARG A 363 24.87 20.94 -63.36
C ARG A 363 25.12 19.81 -62.35
N SER A 364 24.57 18.63 -62.62
CA SER A 364 24.87 17.41 -61.85
C SER A 364 26.29 16.93 -62.17
N LEU A 365 27.07 16.64 -61.13
CA LEU A 365 28.44 16.14 -61.26
C LEU A 365 28.61 14.92 -60.36
N PHE A 366 29.15 13.83 -60.92
CA PHE A 366 29.53 12.63 -60.18
C PHE A 366 31.02 12.67 -59.85
N ILE A 367 31.36 12.72 -58.56
CA ILE A 367 32.73 12.88 -58.07
C ILE A 367 33.23 11.52 -57.58
N ASN A 368 34.09 10.89 -58.38
CA ASN A 368 34.60 9.54 -58.16
C ASN A 368 36.12 9.41 -58.18
N THR A 369 36.87 10.51 -58.35
CA THR A 369 38.34 10.53 -58.35
C THR A 369 38.85 11.63 -57.42
N ILE A 370 40.03 11.41 -56.83
CA ILE A 370 40.69 12.41 -55.98
C ILE A 370 40.98 13.69 -56.77
N ALA A 371 41.46 13.56 -58.01
CA ALA A 371 41.76 14.72 -58.86
C ALA A 371 40.53 15.60 -59.14
N LEU A 372 39.36 14.99 -59.38
CA LEU A 372 38.12 15.74 -59.58
C LEU A 372 37.68 16.41 -58.28
N SER A 373 37.73 15.68 -57.16
CA SER A 373 37.41 16.23 -55.83
C SER A 373 38.26 17.46 -55.49
N ASP A 374 39.59 17.39 -55.69
CA ASP A 374 40.52 18.48 -55.41
C ASP A 374 40.20 19.75 -56.21
N ILE A 375 39.87 19.59 -57.49
CA ILE A 375 39.50 20.74 -58.34
C ILE A 375 38.21 21.40 -57.85
N ILE A 376 37.21 20.58 -57.48
CA ILE A 376 35.93 21.10 -56.97
C ILE A 376 36.10 21.76 -55.61
N LEU A 377 36.80 21.12 -54.67
CA LEU A 377 37.04 21.64 -53.32
C LEU A 377 37.87 22.94 -53.32
N ALA A 378 38.75 23.13 -54.30
CA ALA A 378 39.47 24.38 -54.52
C ALA A 378 38.57 25.53 -55.04
N GLY A 379 37.28 25.28 -55.28
CA GLY A 379 36.35 26.26 -55.87
C GLY A 379 36.54 26.44 -57.39
N ASN A 380 37.28 25.55 -58.04
CA ASN A 380 37.73 25.71 -59.43
C ASN A 380 36.88 24.93 -60.45
N TYR A 381 35.64 24.56 -60.11
CA TYR A 381 34.72 23.85 -61.02
C TYR A 381 34.63 24.50 -62.41
N CYS A 382 34.59 25.82 -62.46
CA CYS A 382 34.45 26.57 -63.71
C CYS A 382 35.70 26.56 -64.60
N SER A 383 36.81 26.06 -64.09
CA SER A 383 38.07 25.86 -64.81
C SER A 383 38.21 24.43 -65.36
N LEU A 384 37.25 23.53 -65.08
CA LEU A 384 37.28 22.17 -65.61
C LEU A 384 37.08 22.16 -67.14
N PRO A 385 37.84 21.30 -67.86
CA PRO A 385 37.62 21.10 -69.29
C PRO A 385 36.17 20.70 -69.58
N GLY A 386 35.50 21.42 -70.48
CA GLY A 386 34.09 21.17 -70.83
C GLY A 386 33.05 21.78 -69.87
N SER A 387 33.47 22.52 -68.84
CA SER A 387 32.54 23.20 -67.92
C SER A 387 31.79 24.35 -68.62
N PRO A 388 30.44 24.39 -68.57
CA PRO A 388 29.67 25.47 -69.20
C PRO A 388 29.68 26.79 -68.40
N CYS A 389 30.65 27.05 -67.52
CA CYS A 389 30.59 28.23 -66.64
C CYS A 389 30.81 29.58 -67.32
N GLN A 390 31.61 29.66 -68.39
CA GLN A 390 32.05 30.96 -68.92
C GLN A 390 30.94 31.71 -69.68
N ASN A 391 29.95 31.01 -70.24
CA ASN A 391 28.90 31.58 -71.09
C ASN A 391 27.47 31.11 -70.76
N ASN A 392 27.27 30.36 -69.68
CA ASN A 392 25.99 29.69 -69.39
C ASN A 392 25.66 29.72 -67.89
N LEU A 393 25.84 30.88 -67.26
CA LEU A 393 25.39 31.15 -65.89
C LEU A 393 24.15 32.03 -65.90
N SER A 394 23.28 31.87 -64.90
CA SER A 394 22.16 32.77 -64.66
C SER A 394 22.66 34.21 -64.48
N ASP A 395 21.87 35.18 -64.96
CA ASP A 395 22.31 36.58 -65.02
C ASP A 395 22.81 37.10 -63.67
N SER A 396 23.98 37.72 -63.68
CA SER A 396 24.71 38.28 -62.53
C SER A 396 25.41 37.29 -61.57
N LEU A 397 25.33 35.96 -61.79
CA LEU A 397 26.07 34.99 -60.97
C LEU A 397 27.54 34.90 -61.43
N LYS A 398 28.49 35.13 -60.51
CA LYS A 398 29.92 35.03 -60.82
C LYS A 398 30.38 33.56 -60.87
N PRO A 399 31.23 33.16 -61.84
CA PRO A 399 31.77 31.79 -61.92
C PRO A 399 32.41 31.30 -60.62
N ASN A 400 33.17 32.16 -59.94
CA ASN A 400 33.79 31.84 -58.66
C ASN A 400 32.75 31.52 -57.56
N THR A 401 31.60 32.20 -57.56
CA THR A 401 30.52 31.94 -56.59
C THR A 401 29.96 30.53 -56.77
N LEU A 402 29.69 30.12 -58.02
CA LEU A 402 29.24 28.75 -58.30
C LEU A 402 30.32 27.73 -57.90
N GLY A 403 31.58 28.02 -58.20
CA GLY A 403 32.72 27.18 -57.79
C GLY A 403 32.76 26.95 -56.28
N VAL A 404 32.66 28.02 -55.48
CA VAL A 404 32.62 27.94 -54.01
C VAL A 404 31.36 27.22 -53.51
N LEU A 405 30.19 27.47 -54.10
CA LEU A 405 28.96 26.77 -53.73
C LEU A 405 29.08 25.26 -53.96
N MET A 406 29.61 24.84 -55.11
CA MET A 406 29.84 23.43 -55.41
C MET A 406 30.90 22.82 -54.47
N ALA A 407 31.97 23.56 -54.15
CA ALA A 407 32.99 23.13 -53.19
C ALA A 407 32.38 22.86 -51.80
N GLN A 408 31.60 23.81 -51.29
CA GLN A 408 30.96 23.69 -49.97
C GLN A 408 29.91 22.59 -49.95
N THR A 409 29.15 22.44 -51.04
CA THR A 409 28.16 21.36 -51.20
C THR A 409 28.82 19.99 -51.27
N LEU A 410 29.98 19.89 -51.93
CA LEU A 410 30.78 18.66 -51.96
C LEU A 410 31.26 18.27 -50.56
N ALA A 411 31.83 19.23 -49.82
CA ALA A 411 32.22 18.99 -48.44
C ALA A 411 31.02 18.52 -47.58
N LEU A 412 29.87 19.19 -47.70
CA LEU A 412 28.65 18.81 -46.99
C LEU A 412 28.18 17.38 -47.32
N ALA A 413 28.22 16.99 -48.59
CA ALA A 413 27.86 15.65 -49.03
C ALA A 413 28.79 14.58 -48.44
N TYR A 414 30.10 14.82 -48.40
CA TYR A 414 31.03 13.92 -47.74
C TYR A 414 30.83 13.85 -46.23
N ASN A 415 30.50 14.98 -45.59
CA ASN A 415 30.19 15.00 -44.16
C ASN A 415 28.97 14.16 -43.84
N ILE A 416 27.93 14.24 -44.66
CA ILE A 416 26.73 13.41 -44.55
C ILE A 416 27.07 11.91 -44.63
N ASN A 417 27.97 11.53 -45.53
CA ASN A 417 28.34 10.13 -45.71
C ASN A 417 29.26 9.58 -44.61
N ASN A 418 30.14 10.42 -44.05
CA ASN A 418 31.19 9.98 -43.13
C ASN A 418 30.87 10.24 -41.65
N ILE A 419 29.92 11.14 -41.34
CA ILE A 419 29.51 11.45 -39.98
C ILE A 419 28.13 10.83 -39.74
N GLN A 420 28.09 9.82 -38.88
CA GLN A 420 26.86 9.10 -38.56
C GLN A 420 25.76 10.07 -38.09
N CYS A 421 24.55 9.87 -38.63
CA CYS A 421 23.36 10.72 -38.50
C CYS A 421 23.47 12.19 -38.97
N TYR A 422 24.60 12.67 -39.49
CA TYR A 422 24.78 14.10 -39.72
C TYR A 422 23.70 14.69 -40.64
N SER A 423 23.27 13.93 -41.66
CA SER A 423 22.14 14.27 -42.54
C SER A 423 20.82 14.56 -41.81
N GLY A 424 20.52 13.84 -40.73
CA GLY A 424 19.25 13.93 -40.00
C GLY A 424 19.23 14.99 -38.90
N GLN A 425 20.36 15.63 -38.59
CA GLN A 425 20.41 16.63 -37.53
C GLN A 425 19.70 17.92 -37.94
N LEU A 426 18.99 18.57 -37.00
CA LEU A 426 18.37 19.86 -37.23
C LEU A 426 19.45 20.95 -37.31
N VAL A 427 19.37 21.80 -38.34
CA VAL A 427 20.32 22.90 -38.55
C VAL A 427 20.34 23.87 -37.36
N SER A 428 19.21 24.03 -36.67
CA SER A 428 19.09 24.83 -35.45
C SER A 428 19.89 24.26 -34.27
N THR A 429 19.88 22.93 -34.09
CA THR A 429 20.64 22.25 -33.03
C THR A 429 22.15 22.32 -33.23
N LEU A 430 22.58 22.53 -34.48
CA LEU A 430 23.98 22.79 -34.86
C LEU A 430 24.37 24.27 -34.73
N GLY A 431 23.49 25.14 -34.24
CA GLY A 431 23.77 26.58 -34.07
C GLY A 431 23.79 27.38 -35.38
N CYS A 432 23.22 26.84 -36.47
CA CYS A 432 23.14 27.49 -37.79
C CYS A 432 21.71 27.92 -38.17
N GLY A 433 20.74 27.81 -37.24
CA GLY A 433 19.32 28.00 -37.54
C GLY A 433 18.94 29.40 -38.05
N ASN A 434 19.68 30.44 -37.65
CA ASN A 434 19.48 31.80 -38.13
C ASN A 434 19.78 31.99 -39.63
N LEU A 435 20.49 31.04 -40.25
CA LEU A 435 20.85 31.07 -41.67
C LEU A 435 19.85 30.33 -42.57
N LEU A 436 18.79 29.72 -42.01
CA LEU A 436 17.74 29.02 -42.78
C LEU A 436 16.82 29.98 -43.53
N ILE A 437 16.44 31.10 -42.91
CA ILE A 437 15.51 32.08 -43.49
C ILE A 437 16.05 32.70 -44.80
N PRO A 438 17.33 33.17 -44.86
CA PRO A 438 17.88 33.74 -46.10
C PRO A 438 17.92 32.79 -47.30
N VAL A 439 17.88 31.47 -47.08
CA VAL A 439 17.85 30.45 -48.14
C VAL A 439 16.45 29.89 -48.40
N GLY A 440 15.42 30.39 -47.71
CA GLY A 440 14.03 29.97 -47.89
C GLY A 440 13.69 28.60 -47.29
N LEU A 441 14.48 28.12 -46.31
CA LEU A 441 14.23 26.85 -45.62
C LEU A 441 13.48 27.05 -44.29
N PRO A 442 12.55 26.16 -43.90
CA PRO A 442 11.85 26.24 -42.63
C PRO A 442 12.76 25.97 -41.42
N SER A 443 12.36 26.43 -40.24
CA SER A 443 13.16 26.33 -39.00
C SER A 443 13.43 24.91 -38.51
N ASN A 444 12.65 23.92 -38.97
CA ASN A 444 12.81 22.50 -38.69
C ASN A 444 13.60 21.75 -39.77
N SER A 445 14.29 22.45 -40.69
CA SER A 445 15.12 21.81 -41.70
C SER A 445 16.31 21.04 -41.11
N THR A 446 16.56 19.89 -41.73
CA THR A 446 17.70 19.01 -41.48
C THR A 446 18.90 19.38 -42.37
N VAL A 447 20.08 18.83 -42.06
CA VAL A 447 21.27 18.96 -42.92
C VAL A 447 21.01 18.39 -44.32
N ASN A 448 20.22 17.32 -44.45
CA ASN A 448 19.85 16.75 -45.74
C ASN A 448 18.94 17.66 -46.57
N ASP A 449 18.06 18.42 -45.92
CA ASP A 449 17.23 19.44 -46.59
C ASP A 449 18.11 20.55 -47.18
N VAL A 450 19.16 20.93 -46.44
CA VAL A 450 20.17 21.89 -46.93
C VAL A 450 20.93 21.34 -48.13
N LEU A 451 21.40 20.08 -48.07
CA LEU A 451 22.08 19.46 -49.22
C LEU A 451 21.15 19.40 -50.45
N SER A 452 19.88 19.04 -50.24
CA SER A 452 18.88 18.97 -51.32
C SER A 452 18.62 20.35 -51.94
N ALA A 453 18.45 21.37 -51.10
CA ALA A 453 18.27 22.76 -51.56
C ALA A 453 19.52 23.28 -52.29
N ALA A 454 20.72 22.96 -51.82
CA ALA A 454 21.97 23.34 -52.46
C ALA A 454 22.12 22.68 -53.84
N ASN A 455 21.81 21.39 -53.96
CA ASN A 455 21.85 20.66 -55.23
C ASN A 455 20.84 21.19 -56.25
N LEU A 456 19.64 21.56 -55.80
CA LEU A 456 18.64 22.22 -56.64
C LEU A 456 19.12 23.61 -57.08
N LEU A 457 19.68 24.39 -56.14
CA LEU A 457 20.22 25.72 -56.42
C LEU A 457 21.34 25.65 -57.46
N ILE A 458 22.29 24.72 -57.33
CA ILE A 458 23.37 24.46 -58.30
C ILE A 458 22.78 24.10 -59.67
N GLY A 459 21.78 23.22 -59.72
CA GLY A 459 21.10 22.82 -60.96
C GLY A 459 20.50 23.99 -61.74
N ASN A 460 19.96 24.97 -61.02
CA ASN A 460 19.28 26.14 -61.56
C ASN A 460 20.23 27.30 -61.91
N THR A 461 21.55 27.12 -61.86
CA THR A 461 22.53 28.16 -62.22
C THR A 461 22.81 28.29 -63.73
N THR A 462 22.04 27.63 -64.60
CA THR A 462 22.16 27.74 -66.06
C THR A 462 21.75 29.11 -66.59
N ALA A 463 22.06 29.43 -67.86
CA ALA A 463 21.70 30.68 -68.53
C ALA A 463 20.21 31.04 -68.45
N SER A 464 19.32 30.05 -68.51
CA SER A 464 17.86 30.23 -68.38
C SER A 464 17.35 30.16 -66.93
N GLY A 465 18.26 30.09 -65.96
CA GLY A 465 17.96 29.97 -64.54
C GLY A 465 17.72 31.32 -63.86
N THR A 466 17.19 31.29 -62.63
CA THR A 466 16.82 32.49 -61.85
C THR A 466 17.71 32.71 -60.63
N VAL A 467 18.77 31.92 -60.47
CA VAL A 467 19.62 31.96 -59.27
C VAL A 467 20.44 33.25 -59.24
N THR A 468 20.31 34.00 -58.16
CA THR A 468 21.06 35.25 -57.94
C THR A 468 22.35 35.02 -57.16
N GLN A 469 23.25 36.01 -57.23
CA GLN A 469 24.46 36.06 -56.42
C GLN A 469 24.17 35.99 -54.90
N ASP A 470 23.09 36.62 -54.44
CA ASP A 470 22.70 36.65 -53.04
C ASP A 470 22.16 35.30 -52.56
N GLN A 471 21.34 34.62 -53.37
CA GLN A 471 20.85 33.27 -53.06
C GLN A 471 22.00 32.27 -52.94
N ALA A 472 22.95 32.31 -53.89
CA ALA A 472 24.14 31.47 -53.84
C ALA A 472 25.02 31.79 -52.63
N SER A 473 25.20 33.08 -52.30
CA SER A 473 26.01 33.51 -51.15
C SER A 473 25.37 33.14 -49.81
N ALA A 474 24.05 33.25 -49.68
CA ALA A 474 23.30 32.82 -48.51
C ALA A 474 23.43 31.31 -48.28
N MET A 475 23.30 30.50 -49.34
CA MET A 475 23.50 29.06 -49.28
C MET A 475 24.94 28.69 -48.90
N ILE A 476 25.94 29.36 -49.49
CA ILE A 476 27.35 29.21 -49.10
C ILE A 476 27.53 29.49 -47.61
N ASN A 477 26.95 30.56 -47.07
CA ASN A 477 27.09 30.90 -45.66
C ASN A 477 26.47 29.85 -44.73
N LEU A 478 25.28 29.35 -45.08
CA LEU A 478 24.62 28.27 -44.33
C LEU A 478 25.45 26.98 -44.35
N ILE A 479 25.86 26.53 -45.54
CA ILE A 479 26.66 25.30 -45.66
C ILE A 479 28.02 25.47 -44.98
N ASN A 480 28.66 26.63 -45.11
CA ASN A 480 29.90 26.93 -44.40
C ASN A 480 29.69 26.86 -42.89
N CYS A 481 28.59 27.39 -42.36
CA CYS A 481 28.25 27.22 -40.95
C CYS A 481 28.17 25.75 -40.55
N LEU A 482 27.53 24.89 -41.36
CA LEU A 482 27.44 23.46 -41.11
C LEU A 482 28.80 22.75 -41.19
N ASN A 483 29.65 23.15 -42.13
CA ASN A 483 30.99 22.61 -42.38
C ASN A 483 32.08 23.15 -41.43
N ARG A 484 31.79 24.18 -40.62
CA ARG A 484 32.78 24.82 -39.72
C ARG A 484 33.24 23.88 -38.60
N GLU A 485 34.53 23.88 -38.30
CA GLU A 485 35.05 23.19 -37.11
C GLU A 485 34.59 23.88 -35.82
N THR A 486 34.11 23.10 -34.86
CA THR A 486 33.94 23.53 -33.46
C THR A 486 34.54 22.44 -32.58
N PHE A 487 35.62 22.76 -31.87
CA PHE A 487 36.20 21.89 -30.85
C PHE A 487 35.36 21.93 -29.58
#